data_AF-A0A099CSP4-F1
#
_entry.id   AF-A0A099CSP4-F1
#
_cell.length_a   1.000
_cell.length_b   1.000
_cell.length_c   1.000
_cell.angle_alpha   90.00
_cell.angle_beta   90.00
_cell.angle_gamma   90.00
#
_symmetry.space_group_name_H-M   'P 1'
#
loop_
_entity.id
_entity.type
_entity.pdbx_description
1 polymer ?
#
loop_
_entity_poly.entity_id
_entity_poly.type
_entity_poly.pdbx_seq_one_letter_code
_entity_poly.pdbx_strand_id
1 'polypeptide(L)'
;MKTPPRLPLLLATLLVCTLSACSMQKLAERITPNGDLALVHALFTDLRAGHTEAARAHFDKQREPSEKTLDTLAAMLAETPNPELVGANVTKQNSNPWQTTLTYQFGHGEQVRTLMLHIDGTNGHRRIDTLLIGNGPDMHALMRIVTWVFVGLLIVLAAVAVLVIWLVRRNRRQYPR
;
A
#
# COMPACT_ATOMS: atom_id res chain seq x y z
N MET A 1 -27.59 -1.05 -42.36
CA MET A 1 -26.15 -0.93 -42.04
C MET A 1 -26.00 -0.90 -40.51
N LYS A 2 -25.38 -1.91 -39.91
CA LYS A 2 -25.21 -2.05 -38.45
C LYS A 2 -24.03 -1.18 -37.96
N THR A 3 -24.28 -0.31 -36.98
CA THR A 3 -23.27 0.46 -36.26
C THR A 3 -22.30 -0.49 -35.54
N PRO A 4 -20.97 -0.25 -35.55
CA PRO A 4 -20.03 -1.12 -34.85
C PRO A 4 -20.08 -0.87 -33.33
N PRO A 5 -20.38 -1.89 -32.49
CA PRO A 5 -20.60 -1.72 -31.04
C PRO A 5 -19.31 -1.61 -30.20
N ARG A 6 -18.18 -1.21 -30.78
CA ARG A 6 -16.86 -1.34 -30.13
C ARG A 6 -16.43 -0.15 -29.26
N LEU A 7 -17.01 1.03 -29.48
CA LEU A 7 -16.69 2.23 -28.69
C LEU A 7 -17.11 2.12 -27.21
N PRO A 8 -18.34 1.68 -26.86
CA PRO A 8 -18.74 1.54 -25.47
C PRO A 8 -17.98 0.39 -24.77
N LEU A 9 -17.57 -0.64 -25.51
CA LEU A 9 -16.78 -1.74 -24.96
C LEU A 9 -15.35 -1.29 -24.60
N LEU A 10 -14.72 -0.46 -25.44
CA LEU A 10 -13.41 0.15 -25.19
C LEU A 10 -13.45 1.14 -24.02
N LEU A 11 -14.51 1.96 -23.94
CA LEU A 11 -14.73 2.86 -22.81
C LEU A 11 -14.98 2.09 -21.50
N ALA A 12 -15.75 1.00 -21.55
CA ALA A 12 -15.99 0.14 -20.39
C ALA A 12 -14.71 -0.59 -19.94
N THR A 13 -13.88 -1.07 -20.87
CA THR A 13 -12.58 -1.67 -20.50
C THR A 13 -11.60 -0.64 -19.95
N LEU A 14 -11.57 0.58 -20.48
CA LEU A 14 -10.81 1.67 -19.87
C LEU A 14 -11.32 2.00 -18.47
N LEU A 15 -12.65 2.06 -18.25
CA LEU A 15 -13.25 2.34 -16.95
C LEU A 15 -12.94 1.24 -15.90
N VAL A 16 -12.95 -0.02 -16.32
CA VAL A 16 -12.62 -1.16 -15.43
C VAL A 16 -11.12 -1.19 -15.11
N CYS A 17 -10.26 -0.82 -16.06
CA CYS A 17 -8.82 -0.69 -15.83
C CYS A 17 -8.48 0.48 -14.88
N THR A 18 -9.22 1.60 -14.93
CA THR A 18 -9.00 2.73 -13.99
C THR A 18 -9.55 2.47 -12.59
N LEU A 19 -10.57 1.63 -12.45
CA LEU A 19 -11.10 1.19 -11.15
C LEU A 19 -10.22 0.13 -10.47
N SER A 20 -9.25 -0.44 -11.19
CA SER A 20 -8.31 -1.45 -10.67
C SER A 20 -7.03 -0.83 -10.09
N ALA A 21 -7.12 0.39 -9.55
CA ALA A 21 -6.09 0.90 -8.64
C ALA A 21 -6.12 0.03 -7.38
N CYS A 22 -5.36 -1.06 -7.40
CA CYS A 22 -5.15 -1.92 -6.24
C CYS A 22 -4.62 -1.01 -5.12
N SER A 23 -5.40 -0.83 -4.04
CA SER A 23 -4.92 -0.09 -2.88
C SER A 23 -3.62 -0.74 -2.41
N MET A 24 -2.54 0.06 -2.29
CA MET A 24 -1.24 -0.42 -1.81
C MET A 24 -1.36 -1.12 -0.46
N GLN A 25 -2.30 -0.67 0.38
CA GLN A 25 -2.65 -1.33 1.62
C GLN A 25 -3.15 -2.77 1.40
N LYS A 26 -4.10 -2.98 0.48
CA LYS A 26 -4.60 -4.34 0.19
C LYS A 26 -3.50 -5.25 -0.38
N LEU A 27 -2.60 -4.69 -1.18
CA LEU A 27 -1.45 -5.43 -1.67
C LEU A 27 -0.49 -5.80 -0.53
N ALA A 28 -0.16 -4.84 0.32
CA ALA A 28 0.71 -5.03 1.49
C ALA A 28 0.11 -6.06 2.46
N GLU A 29 -1.18 -5.96 2.78
CA GLU A 29 -1.90 -6.94 3.61
C GLU A 29 -1.86 -8.35 2.99
N ARG A 30 -2.00 -8.45 1.65
CA ARG A 30 -2.05 -9.74 0.96
C ARG A 30 -0.71 -10.47 0.92
N ILE A 31 0.40 -9.73 0.83
CA ILE A 31 1.74 -10.34 0.83
C ILE A 31 2.26 -10.59 2.25
N THR A 32 1.73 -9.85 3.23
CA THR A 32 2.14 -9.99 4.63
C THR A 32 1.55 -11.26 5.23
N PRO A 33 2.34 -12.03 6.00
CA PRO A 33 1.81 -13.13 6.79
C PRO A 33 0.72 -12.69 7.78
N ASN A 34 -0.39 -13.43 7.83
CA ASN A 34 -1.49 -13.15 8.77
C ASN A 34 -1.04 -13.04 10.23
N GLY A 35 -0.04 -13.84 10.63
CA GLY A 35 0.50 -13.81 11.99
C GLY A 35 1.26 -12.52 12.32
N ASP A 36 1.86 -11.87 11.32
CA ASP A 36 2.63 -10.65 11.49
C ASP A 36 1.69 -9.44 11.60
N LEU A 37 0.63 -9.42 10.78
CA LEU A 37 -0.46 -8.44 10.91
C LEU A 37 -1.14 -8.56 12.27
N ALA A 38 -1.46 -9.78 12.71
CA ALA A 38 -2.09 -10.02 14.00
C ALA A 38 -1.20 -9.57 15.17
N LEU A 39 0.12 -9.79 15.09
CA LEU A 39 1.10 -9.33 16.08
C LEU A 39 1.08 -7.81 16.22
N VAL A 40 1.12 -7.08 15.11
CA VAL A 40 1.09 -5.60 15.13
C VAL A 40 -0.27 -5.07 15.61
N HIS A 41 -1.37 -5.69 15.21
CA HIS A 41 -2.69 -5.30 15.69
C HIS A 41 -2.85 -5.53 17.20
N ALA A 42 -2.29 -6.61 17.74
CA ALA A 42 -2.25 -6.86 19.18
C ALA A 42 -1.43 -5.79 19.90
N LEU A 43 -0.23 -5.46 19.40
CA LEU A 43 0.60 -4.36 19.92
C LEU A 43 -0.18 -3.04 19.97
N PHE A 44 -0.85 -2.66 18.87
CA PHE A 44 -1.62 -1.43 18.83
C PHE A 44 -2.81 -1.46 19.79
N THR A 45 -3.44 -2.62 19.97
CA THR A 45 -4.55 -2.79 20.92
C THR A 45 -4.07 -2.59 22.35
N ASP A 46 -2.95 -3.19 22.72
CA ASP A 46 -2.37 -3.04 24.06
C ASP A 46 -1.93 -1.60 24.34
N LEU A 47 -1.30 -0.92 23.37
CA LEU A 47 -0.90 0.48 23.51
C LEU A 47 -2.11 1.42 23.63
N ARG A 48 -3.18 1.20 22.87
CA ARG A 48 -4.42 1.99 23.01
C ARG A 48 -5.10 1.76 24.35
N ALA A 49 -4.98 0.56 24.92
CA ALA A 49 -5.49 0.24 26.25
C ALA A 49 -4.59 0.75 27.39
N GLY A 50 -3.42 1.33 27.09
CA GLY A 50 -2.45 1.75 28.09
C GLY A 50 -1.71 0.58 28.76
N HIS A 51 -1.76 -0.62 28.19
CA HIS A 51 -1.09 -1.81 28.71
C HIS A 51 0.37 -1.86 28.25
N THR A 52 1.20 -0.92 28.70
CA THR A 52 2.60 -0.78 28.24
C THR A 52 3.45 -2.04 28.45
N GLU A 53 3.28 -2.76 29.56
CA GLU A 53 3.98 -4.02 29.81
C GLU A 53 3.55 -5.14 28.86
N ALA A 54 2.26 -5.22 28.52
CA ALA A 54 1.77 -6.16 27.51
C ALA A 54 2.29 -5.79 26.11
N ALA A 55 2.35 -4.49 25.80
CA ALA A 55 2.94 -3.98 24.57
C ALA A 55 4.42 -4.37 24.43
N ARG A 56 5.22 -4.26 25.50
CA ARG A 56 6.62 -4.70 25.54
C ARG A 56 6.78 -6.18 25.25
N ALA A 57 5.84 -7.00 25.70
CA ALA A 57 5.89 -8.46 25.50
C ALA A 57 5.81 -8.88 24.03
N HIS A 58 5.44 -8.00 23.09
CA HIS A 58 5.47 -8.30 21.64
C HIS A 58 6.87 -8.16 21.01
N PHE A 59 7.79 -7.48 21.68
CA PHE A 59 9.15 -7.24 21.19
C PHE A 59 10.11 -8.35 21.60
N ASP A 60 11.24 -8.45 20.90
CA ASP A 60 12.36 -9.25 21.37
C ASP A 60 12.95 -8.65 22.65
N LYS A 61 13.19 -9.49 23.67
CA LYS A 61 13.70 -9.06 24.98
C LYS A 61 15.03 -8.30 24.89
N GLN A 62 15.86 -8.62 23.91
CA GLN A 62 17.15 -7.97 23.72
C GLN A 62 17.05 -6.63 23.01
N ARG A 63 15.90 -6.36 22.36
CA ARG A 63 15.65 -5.15 21.56
C ARG A 63 14.37 -4.45 21.97
N GLU A 64 14.02 -4.52 23.24
CA GLU A 64 12.85 -3.84 23.78
C GLU A 64 12.96 -2.32 23.56
N PRO A 65 11.89 -1.69 23.04
CA PRO A 65 11.88 -0.25 22.85
C PRO A 65 11.84 0.48 24.20
N SER A 66 12.43 1.68 24.23
CA SER A 66 12.37 2.54 25.41
C SER A 66 10.93 2.94 25.73
N GLU A 67 10.65 3.25 27.00
CA GLU A 67 9.34 3.77 27.44
C GLU A 67 8.92 4.98 26.62
N LYS A 68 9.82 5.95 26.44
CA LYS A 68 9.59 7.13 25.60
C LYS A 68 9.16 6.78 24.17
N THR A 69 9.72 5.72 23.60
CA THR A 69 9.38 5.26 22.24
C THR A 69 7.97 4.70 22.21
N LEU A 70 7.58 3.90 23.21
CA LEU A 70 6.22 3.36 23.33
C LEU A 70 5.19 4.47 23.62
N ASP A 71 5.52 5.45 24.46
CA ASP A 71 4.67 6.61 24.72
C ASP A 71 4.47 7.45 23.45
N THR A 72 5.53 7.63 22.66
CA THR A 72 5.44 8.32 21.37
C THR A 72 4.51 7.56 20.42
N LEU A 73 4.62 6.23 20.37
CA LEU A 73 3.73 5.41 19.53
C LEU A 73 2.28 5.44 20.05
N ALA A 74 2.06 5.41 21.35
CA ALA A 74 0.74 5.53 21.95
C ALA A 74 0.09 6.89 21.64
N ALA A 75 0.85 7.98 21.73
CA ALA A 75 0.40 9.31 21.34
C ALA A 75 0.03 9.37 19.84
N MET A 76 0.86 8.77 18.97
CA MET A 76 0.55 8.66 17.54
C MET A 76 -0.74 7.87 17.28
N LEU A 77 -0.97 6.78 18.02
CA LEU A 77 -2.21 5.99 17.94
C LEU A 77 -3.44 6.74 18.49
N ALA A 78 -3.26 7.65 19.44
CA ALA A 78 -4.35 8.51 19.92
C ALA A 78 -4.74 9.56 18.86
N GLU A 79 -3.77 10.14 18.16
CA GLU A 79 -3.99 11.10 17.07
C GLU A 79 -4.56 10.41 15.81
N THR A 80 -4.03 9.24 15.45
CA THR A 80 -4.48 8.43 14.31
C THR A 80 -4.86 7.03 14.78
N PRO A 81 -6.12 6.81 15.19
CA PRO A 81 -6.56 5.51 15.70
C PRO A 81 -6.40 4.38 14.71
N ASN A 82 -6.54 4.64 13.41
CA ASN A 82 -6.44 3.64 12.35
C ASN A 82 -5.30 4.01 11.39
N PRO A 83 -4.04 3.71 11.73
CA PRO A 83 -2.92 3.97 10.84
C PRO A 83 -3.00 3.07 9.59
N GLU A 84 -2.56 3.59 8.45
CA GLU A 84 -2.63 2.90 7.17
C GLU A 84 -1.35 2.09 6.93
N LEU A 85 -1.48 0.81 6.56
CA LEU A 85 -0.34 0.01 6.11
C LEU A 85 0.02 0.41 4.68
N VAL A 86 1.14 1.10 4.50
CA VAL A 86 1.56 1.66 3.19
C VAL A 86 2.68 0.86 2.53
N GLY A 87 3.32 -0.05 3.26
CA GLY A 87 4.37 -0.90 2.72
C GLY A 87 4.55 -2.18 3.52
N ALA A 88 4.83 -3.26 2.79
CA ALA A 88 5.26 -4.53 3.37
C ALA A 88 6.39 -5.10 2.52
N ASN A 89 7.46 -5.55 3.17
CA ASN A 89 8.54 -6.29 2.54
C ASN A 89 8.71 -7.60 3.28
N VAL A 90 8.49 -8.72 2.58
CA VAL A 90 8.60 -10.07 3.14
C VAL A 90 9.76 -10.76 2.45
N THR A 91 10.84 -10.99 3.18
CA THR A 91 12.03 -11.67 2.68
C THR A 91 12.10 -13.06 3.31
N LYS A 92 12.10 -14.09 2.46
CA LYS A 92 12.29 -15.48 2.90
C LYS A 92 13.75 -15.87 2.70
N GLN A 93 14.51 -16.03 3.79
CA GLN A 93 15.83 -16.66 3.70
C GLN A 93 15.70 -18.19 3.62
N ASN A 94 16.56 -18.81 2.80
CA ASN A 94 16.54 -20.23 2.44
C ASN A 94 16.68 -21.22 3.62
N SER A 95 16.99 -20.76 4.83
CA SER A 95 17.32 -21.61 5.97
C SER A 95 16.67 -21.23 7.31
N ASN A 96 15.52 -20.54 7.31
CA ASN A 96 14.85 -19.98 8.50
C ASN A 96 15.60 -18.72 9.02
N PRO A 97 14.94 -17.62 9.44
CA PRO A 97 13.52 -17.26 9.41
C PRO A 97 13.14 -16.33 8.24
N TRP A 98 11.83 -16.25 7.95
CA TRP A 98 11.24 -15.10 7.25
C TRP A 98 11.42 -13.79 8.03
N GLN A 99 11.71 -12.72 7.30
CA GLN A 99 11.76 -11.36 7.82
C GLN A 99 10.68 -10.55 7.17
N THR A 100 9.87 -9.88 7.99
CA THR A 100 8.78 -9.04 7.53
C THR A 100 9.01 -7.62 8.03
N THR A 101 9.15 -6.68 7.12
CA THR A 101 9.17 -5.25 7.44
C THR A 101 7.82 -4.65 7.06
N LEU A 102 7.11 -4.08 8.04
CA LEU A 102 5.84 -3.39 7.85
C LEU A 102 6.03 -1.90 8.06
N THR A 103 5.45 -1.09 7.17
CA THR A 103 5.49 0.38 7.25
C THR A 103 4.07 0.92 7.37
N TYR A 104 3.79 1.55 8.51
CA TYR A 104 2.53 2.20 8.81
C TYR A 104 2.66 3.71 8.72
N GLN A 105 1.64 4.37 8.18
CA GLN A 105 1.52 5.81 8.10
C GLN A 105 0.50 6.31 9.13
N PHE A 106 0.86 7.38 9.83
CA PHE A 106 0.03 8.07 10.81
C PHE A 106 -0.23 9.50 10.31
N GLY A 107 -1.50 9.86 10.17
CA GLY A 107 -1.96 11.15 9.64
C GLY A 107 -2.01 11.24 8.11
N HIS A 108 -2.41 12.42 7.63
CA HIS A 108 -2.50 12.80 6.21
C HIS A 108 -1.97 14.23 6.02
N GLY A 109 -1.35 14.54 4.87
CA GLY A 109 -0.83 15.88 4.55
C GLY A 109 0.65 15.92 4.19
N GLU A 110 1.29 17.11 4.19
CA GLU A 110 2.68 17.25 3.73
C GLU A 110 3.73 16.55 4.61
N GLN A 111 3.43 16.33 5.90
CA GLN A 111 4.27 15.54 6.80
C GLN A 111 3.42 14.50 7.50
N VAL A 112 3.76 13.23 7.26
CA VAL A 112 3.15 12.09 7.94
C VAL A 112 4.22 11.40 8.78
N ARG A 113 3.80 10.87 9.94
CA ARG A 113 4.70 10.05 10.75
C ARG A 113 4.64 8.63 10.24
N THR A 114 5.80 8.01 10.10
CA THR A 114 5.92 6.63 9.64
C THR A 114 6.47 5.76 10.75
N LEU A 115 5.83 4.62 10.97
CA LEU A 115 6.30 3.57 11.84
C LEU A 115 6.77 2.41 10.98
N MET A 116 8.04 2.02 11.13
CA MET A 116 8.58 0.83 10.51
C MET A 116 8.81 -0.22 11.60
N LEU A 117 8.22 -1.40 11.41
CA LEU A 117 8.34 -2.55 12.29
C LEU A 117 9.05 -3.66 11.55
N HIS A 118 10.15 -4.15 12.11
CA HIS A 118 10.83 -5.35 11.64
C HIS A 118 10.40 -6.52 12.52
N ILE A 119 9.84 -7.55 11.89
CA ILE A 119 9.35 -8.76 12.54
C ILE A 119 10.23 -9.91 12.08
N ASP A 120 10.83 -10.56 13.06
CA ASP A 120 11.54 -11.80 12.87
C ASP A 120 10.70 -12.96 13.41
N GLY A 121 10.61 -14.04 12.63
CA GLY A 121 9.90 -15.24 13.03
C GLY A 121 10.79 -16.46 13.01
N THR A 122 11.66 -16.59 14.02
CA THR A 122 12.47 -17.78 14.26
C THR A 122 11.67 -18.88 14.97
N ASN A 123 11.74 -20.10 14.45
CA ASN A 123 11.26 -21.32 15.12
C ASN A 123 9.81 -21.26 15.66
N GLY A 124 8.91 -20.54 14.97
CA GLY A 124 7.50 -20.43 15.36
C GLY A 124 7.20 -19.36 16.41
N HIS A 125 8.20 -18.64 16.91
CA HIS A 125 8.04 -17.44 17.74
C HIS A 125 8.22 -16.19 16.88
N ARG A 126 7.16 -15.38 16.78
CA ARG A 126 7.18 -14.10 16.06
C ARG A 126 7.39 -12.98 17.06
N ARG A 127 8.39 -12.14 16.85
CA ARG A 127 8.68 -10.98 17.69
C ARG A 127 9.00 -9.77 16.83
N ILE A 128 8.66 -8.60 17.34
CA ILE A 128 9.10 -7.35 16.75
C ILE A 128 10.53 -7.11 17.23
N ASP A 129 11.47 -7.17 16.30
CA ASP A 129 12.90 -7.03 16.55
C ASP A 129 13.35 -5.57 16.41
N THR A 130 12.66 -4.77 15.61
CA THR A 130 13.01 -3.35 15.46
C THR A 130 11.78 -2.50 15.28
N LEU A 131 11.80 -1.34 15.94
CA LEU A 131 10.78 -0.30 15.82
C LEU A 131 11.48 1.02 15.51
N LEU A 132 11.12 1.63 14.38
CA LEU A 132 11.61 2.93 13.96
C LEU A 132 10.43 3.87 13.73
N ILE A 133 10.46 5.03 14.40
CA ILE A 133 9.52 6.12 14.16
C ILE A 133 10.28 7.20 13.41
N GLY A 134 9.73 7.62 12.28
CA GLY A 134 10.30 8.68 11.45
C GLY A 134 9.23 9.55 10.83
N ASN A 135 9.67 10.44 9.95
CA ASN A 135 8.79 11.23 9.10
C ASN A 135 8.97 10.77 7.66
N GLY A 136 7.87 10.69 6.93
CA GLY A 136 7.87 10.30 5.52
C GLY A 136 6.94 11.18 4.70
N PRO A 137 7.03 11.08 3.36
CA PRO A 137 6.05 11.69 2.49
C PRO A 137 4.72 10.92 2.55
N ASP A 138 3.61 11.63 2.36
CA ASP A 138 2.28 11.01 2.34
C ASP A 138 2.12 10.11 1.11
N MET A 139 2.12 8.80 1.36
CA MET A 139 2.04 7.78 0.32
C MET A 139 0.68 7.79 -0.37
N HIS A 140 -0.39 8.24 0.29
CA HIS A 140 -1.70 8.39 -0.32
C HIS A 140 -1.73 9.55 -1.31
N ALA A 141 -1.10 10.67 -0.96
CA ALA A 141 -0.94 11.80 -1.89
C ALA A 141 -0.12 11.39 -3.12
N LEU A 142 1.00 10.68 -2.91
CA LEU A 142 1.84 10.17 -4.00
C LEU A 142 1.07 9.19 -4.90
N MET A 143 0.39 8.20 -4.33
CA MET A 143 -0.40 7.23 -5.09
C MET A 143 -1.52 7.90 -5.89
N ARG A 144 -2.16 8.94 -5.33
CA ARG A 144 -3.16 9.73 -6.06
C ARG A 144 -2.54 10.41 -7.27
N ILE A 145 -1.39 11.07 -7.13
CA ILE A 145 -0.67 11.72 -8.24
C ILE A 145 -0.32 10.68 -9.32
N VAL A 146 0.29 9.57 -8.93
CA VAL A 146 0.65 8.48 -9.85
C VAL A 146 -0.58 7.97 -10.60
N THR A 147 -1.70 7.77 -9.90
CA THR A 147 -2.96 7.36 -10.53
C THR A 147 -3.42 8.36 -11.58
N TRP A 148 -3.41 9.67 -11.28
CA TRP A 148 -3.77 10.70 -12.26
C TRP A 148 -2.86 10.72 -13.48
N VAL A 149 -1.55 10.52 -13.30
CA VAL A 149 -0.58 10.43 -14.40
C VAL A 149 -0.89 9.24 -15.30
N PHE A 150 -1.11 8.06 -14.73
CA PHE A 150 -1.45 6.86 -15.51
C PHE A 150 -2.80 6.98 -16.21
N VAL A 151 -3.82 7.53 -15.54
CA VAL A 151 -5.14 7.79 -16.15
C VAL A 151 -4.99 8.76 -17.33
N GLY A 152 -4.23 9.85 -17.16
CA GLY A 152 -3.95 10.80 -18.23
C GLY A 152 -3.24 10.14 -19.42
N LEU A 153 -2.22 9.31 -19.16
CA LEU A 153 -1.51 8.56 -20.18
C LEU A 153 -2.44 7.63 -20.97
N LEU A 154 -3.33 6.90 -20.29
CA LEU A 154 -4.30 6.01 -20.93
C LEU A 154 -5.29 6.78 -21.83
N ILE A 155 -5.73 7.96 -21.40
CA ILE A 155 -6.61 8.82 -22.21
C ILE A 155 -5.89 9.27 -23.49
N VAL A 156 -4.62 9.69 -23.39
CA VAL A 156 -3.81 10.09 -24.55
C VAL A 156 -3.64 8.92 -25.52
N LEU A 157 -3.30 7.73 -25.02
CA LEU A 157 -3.17 6.53 -25.84
C LEU A 157 -4.48 6.16 -26.55
N ALA A 158 -5.62 6.27 -25.85
CA ALA A 158 -6.93 6.05 -26.44
C ALA A 158 -7.24 7.07 -27.56
N ALA A 159 -6.93 8.35 -27.36
CA ALA A 159 -7.10 9.39 -28.37
C ALA A 159 -6.26 9.13 -29.62
N VAL A 160 -4.99 8.73 -29.44
CA VAL A 160 -4.10 8.34 -30.55
C VAL A 160 -4.66 7.14 -31.31
N ALA A 161 -5.13 6.10 -30.61
CA ALA A 161 -5.73 4.94 -31.24
C ALA A 161 -6.98 5.30 -32.07
N VAL A 162 -7.85 6.17 -31.54
CA VAL A 162 -9.02 6.68 -32.27
C VAL A 162 -8.61 7.47 -33.51
N LEU A 163 -7.59 8.33 -33.40
CA LEU A 163 -7.07 9.11 -34.52
C LEU A 163 -6.53 8.19 -35.64
N VAL A 164 -5.75 7.16 -35.28
CA VAL A 164 -5.21 6.19 -36.24
C VAL A 164 -6.34 5.42 -36.93
N ILE A 165 -7.34 4.94 -36.18
CA ILE A 165 -8.51 4.25 -36.75
C ILE A 165 -9.27 5.17 -37.71
N TRP A 166 -9.45 6.44 -37.33
CA TRP A 166 -10.11 7.43 -38.17
C TRP A 166 -9.33 7.71 -39.45
N LEU A 167 -8.01 7.90 -39.38
CA LEU A 167 -7.13 8.09 -40.53
C LEU A 167 -7.19 6.89 -41.48
N VAL A 168 -7.09 5.66 -40.97
CA VAL A 168 -7.18 4.43 -41.78
C VAL A 168 -8.55 4.33 -42.46
N ARG A 169 -9.64 4.64 -41.75
CA ARG A 169 -10.99 4.66 -42.34
C ARG A 169 -11.15 5.74 -43.39
N ARG A 170 -10.62 6.94 -43.16
CA ARG A 170 -10.67 8.06 -44.11
C ARG A 170 -9.90 7.71 -45.39
N ASN A 171 -8.70 7.15 -45.25
CA ASN A 171 -7.86 6.80 -46.39
C ASN A 171 -8.49 5.70 -47.26
N ARG A 172 -9.12 4.67 -46.63
CA ARG A 172 -9.88 3.64 -47.34
C ARG A 172 -11.11 4.17 -48.09
N ARG A 173 -11.70 5.29 -47.66
CA ARG A 173 -12.83 5.92 -48.38
C ARG A 173 -12.36 6.75 -49.57
N GLN A 174 -11.15 7.29 -49.54
CA GLN A 174 -10.60 8.12 -50.60
C GLN A 174 -9.97 7.30 -51.74
N TYR A 175 -9.48 6.10 -51.44
CA TYR A 175 -8.96 5.15 -52.43
C TYR A 175 -9.69 3.80 -52.33
N PRO A 176 -10.92 3.70 -52.85
CA PRO A 176 -11.53 2.40 -53.06
C PRO A 176 -10.69 1.64 -54.10
N ARG A 177 -10.19 0.46 -53.73
CA ARG A 177 -9.67 -0.49 -54.71
C ARG A 177 -10.81 -1.06 -55.52
#